data_AF-A0A916CTU8-F1
#
_entry.id   AF-A0A916CTU8-F1
#
_cell.length_a   1.000
_cell.length_b   1.000
_cell.length_c   1.000
_cell.angle_alpha   90.00
_cell.angle_beta   90.00
_cell.angle_gamma   90.00
#
_symmetry.space_group_name_H-M   'P 1'
#
loop_
_entity.id
_entity.type
_entity.pdbx_description
1 polymer ?
#
loop_
_entity_poly.entity_id
_entity_poly.type
_entity_poly.pdbx_seq_one_letter_code
_entity_poly.pdbx_strand_id
1 'polypeptide(L)' 'MQQIKLFSGSEDQMGSVERDVNDWLRASGARIVNIFGNMSPQSVLSGESRQKVSMESGSRRFAPSDVFVCIVYEKA' A
#
# COMPACT_ATOMS: atom_id res chain seq x y z
N MET A 1 -5.87 11.48 23.96
CA MET A 1 -4.66 10.63 23.86
C MET A 1 -4.60 10.08 22.44
N GLN A 2 -3.45 10.17 21.77
CA GLN A 2 -3.31 9.73 20.37
C GLN A 2 -3.26 8.21 20.27
N GLN A 3 -3.86 7.67 19.21
CA GLN A 3 -3.92 6.27 18.85
C GLN A 3 -3.42 6.07 17.42
N ILE A 4 -3.04 4.83 17.11
CA ILE A 4 -2.51 4.46 15.79
C ILE A 4 -3.38 3.36 15.19
N LYS A 5 -3.65 3.44 13.90
CA LYS A 5 -4.21 2.34 13.11
C LYS A 5 -3.36 2.09 11.88
N LEU A 6 -3.11 0.82 11.60
CA LEU A 6 -2.27 0.36 10.52
C LEU A 6 -3.11 -0.34 9.47
N PHE A 7 -2.79 -0.08 8.21
CA PHE A 7 -3.34 -0.76 7.04
C PHE A 7 -2.17 -1.26 6.20
N SER A 8 -2.31 -2.44 5.61
CA SER A 8 -1.30 -3.00 4.71
C SER A 8 -1.97 -3.74 3.57
N GLY A 9 -1.29 -3.80 2.43
CA GLY A 9 -1.73 -4.55 1.25
C GLY A 9 -0.63 -4.59 0.20
N SER A 10 -0.90 -5.16 -0.97
CA SER A 10 0.03 -5.13 -2.10
C SER A 10 -0.25 -3.95 -3.03
N GLU A 11 0.77 -3.52 -3.77
CA GLU A 11 0.70 -2.41 -4.74
C GLU A 11 -0.44 -2.60 -5.75
N ASP A 12 -0.66 -3.84 -6.21
CA ASP A 12 -1.72 -4.16 -7.17
C ASP A 12 -3.12 -4.29 -6.56
N GLN A 13 -3.22 -4.22 -5.23
CA GLN A 13 -4.45 -4.17 -4.46
C GLN A 13 -4.69 -2.80 -3.83
N MET A 14 -4.03 -1.74 -4.32
CA MET A 14 -4.15 -0.39 -3.74
C MET A 14 -5.61 0.07 -3.61
N GLY A 15 -6.46 -0.26 -4.58
CA GLY A 15 -7.88 0.10 -4.55
C GLY A 15 -8.68 -0.55 -3.41
N SER A 16 -8.28 -1.72 -2.89
CA SER A 16 -8.91 -2.26 -1.68
C SER A 16 -8.39 -1.60 -0.41
N VAL A 17 -7.07 -1.34 -0.32
CA VAL A 17 -6.47 -0.64 0.82
C VAL A 17 -7.10 0.75 0.99
N GLU A 18 -7.30 1.48 -0.11
CA GLU A 18 -7.95 2.79 -0.09
C GLU A 18 -9.41 2.71 0.39
N ARG A 19 -10.18 1.71 -0.06
CA ARG A 19 -11.55 1.50 0.41
C ARG A 19 -11.58 1.21 1.90
N ASP A 20 -10.74 0.30 2.38
CA ASP A 20 -10.70 -0.09 3.79
C ASP A 20 -10.33 1.08 4.71
N VAL A 21 -9.35 1.90 4.28
CA VAL A 21 -8.99 3.14 4.98
C VAL A 21 -10.20 4.08 5.05
N ASN A 22 -10.82 4.36 3.92
CA ASN A 22 -11.94 5.30 3.84
C ASN A 22 -13.17 4.82 4.63
N ASP A 23 -13.49 3.53 4.58
CA ASP A 23 -14.60 2.95 5.32
C ASP A 23 -14.36 3.01 6.83
N TRP A 24 -13.13 2.76 7.27
CA TRP A 24 -12.77 2.94 8.67
C TRP A 24 -12.83 4.42 9.10
N LEU A 25 -12.34 5.35 8.28
CA LEU A 25 -12.41 6.78 8.57
C LEU A 25 -13.87 7.24 8.76
N ARG A 26 -14.77 6.81 7.88
CA ARG A 26 -16.21 7.12 7.98
C ARG A 26 -16.86 6.51 9.23
N ALA A 27 -16.54 5.24 9.53
CA ALA A 27 -17.17 4.52 10.64
C ALA A 27 -16.63 4.93 12.02
N SER A 28 -15.37 5.36 12.12
CA SER A 28 -14.72 5.62 13.40
C SER A 28 -15.13 6.92 14.06
N GLY A 29 -15.48 7.95 13.28
CA GLY A 29 -15.67 9.32 13.78
C GLY A 29 -14.41 9.93 14.41
N ALA A 30 -13.24 9.32 14.19
CA ALA A 30 -12.00 9.72 14.83
C ALA A 30 -11.47 11.05 14.28
N ARG A 31 -10.87 11.86 15.15
CA ARG A 31 -10.17 13.07 14.72
C ARG A 31 -8.79 12.69 14.19
N ILE A 32 -8.57 12.83 12.89
CA ILE A 32 -7.29 12.47 12.27
C ILE A 32 -6.23 13.52 12.59
N VAL A 33 -5.07 13.06 13.02
CA VAL A 33 -3.90 13.88 13.35
C VAL A 33 -2.88 13.82 12.21
N ASN A 34 -2.59 12.62 11.70
CA ASN A 34 -1.66 12.43 10.59
C ASN A 34 -1.96 11.13 9.83
N ILE A 35 -1.66 11.10 8.54
CA ILE A 35 -1.65 9.90 7.71
C ILE A 35 -0.32 9.87 6.97
N PHE A 36 0.41 8.77 7.08
CA PHE A 36 1.64 8.54 6.33
C PHE A 36 1.75 7.09 5.90
N GLY A 37 2.57 6.82 4.89
CA GLY A 37 2.73 5.48 4.36
C GLY A 37 4.14 5.20 3.87
N ASN A 38 4.39 3.95 3.55
CA ASN A 38 5.61 3.46 2.95
C ASN A 38 5.30 2.32 1.98
N MET A 39 6.19 2.06 1.03
CA MET A 39 6.11 0.95 0.10
C MET A 39 7.45 0.22 0.10
N SER A 40 7.42 -1.11 0.13
CA SER A 40 8.65 -1.90 0.08
C SER A 40 9.34 -1.74 -1.29
N PRO A 41 10.68 -1.85 -1.36
CA PRO A 41 11.37 -1.85 -2.64
C PRO A 41 10.86 -2.97 -3.56
N GLN A 42 10.64 -2.67 -4.84
CA GLN A 42 10.23 -3.68 -5.81
C GLN A 42 11.34 -4.71 -6.00
N SER A 43 11.02 -5.98 -5.80
CA SER A 43 11.95 -7.07 -6.03
C SER A 43 11.96 -7.46 -7.50
N VAL A 44 13.16 -7.55 -8.09
CA VAL A 44 13.33 -8.12 -9.42
C VAL A 44 13.08 -9.62 -9.30
N LEU A 45 12.13 -10.14 -10.08
CA LEU A 45 11.94 -11.59 -10.18
C LEU A 45 13.23 -12.19 -10.74
N SER A 46 13.92 -13.02 -9.97
CA SER A 46 15.16 -13.67 -10.38
C SER A 46 14.88 -14.74 -11.45
N GLY A 47 14.81 -14.31 -12.70
CA GLY A 47 14.99 -15.15 -13.88
C GLY A 47 16.32 -14.80 -14.52
N GLU A 48 17.19 -15.79 -14.71
CA GLU A 48 18.48 -15.68 -15.40
C GLU A 48 18.30 -15.16 -16.83
N SER A 49 18.18 -13.86 -17.03
CA SER A 49 18.18 -13.24 -18.34
C SER A 49 18.29 -11.74 -18.20
N ARG A 50 19.50 -11.21 -18.43
CA ARG A 50 19.72 -9.83 -18.91
C ARG A 50 19.11 -9.65 -20.32
N GLN A 51 17.90 -10.13 -20.55
CA GLN A 51 17.22 -9.97 -21.82
C GLN A 51 16.73 -8.53 -21.87
N LYS A 52 17.18 -7.78 -22.87
CA LYS A 52 16.59 -6.50 -23.25
C LYS A 52 15.11 -6.75 -23.53
N VAL A 53 14.24 -6.45 -22.59
CA VAL A 53 12.83 -6.84 -22.70
C VAL A 53 12.09 -5.77 -23.52
N SER A 54 11.59 -6.19 -24.69
CA SER A 54 10.62 -5.45 -25.51
C SER A 54 9.34 -5.19 -24.70
N MET A 55 8.70 -4.04 -24.92
CA MET A 55 7.42 -3.61 -24.32
C MET A 55 6.19 -4.36 -24.89
N GLU A 56 6.37 -5.58 -25.41
CA GLU A 56 5.36 -6.23 -26.26
C GLU A 56 4.52 -7.33 -25.59
N SER A 57 4.75 -7.65 -24.32
CA SER A 57 3.86 -8.57 -23.63
C SER A 57 3.60 -8.08 -22.21
N GLY A 58 2.33 -7.84 -21.89
CA GLY A 58 1.84 -7.23 -20.66
C GLY A 58 2.03 -8.07 -19.39
N SER A 59 3.14 -8.80 -19.25
CA SER A 59 3.51 -9.44 -17.99
C SER A 59 4.37 -8.49 -17.14
N ARG A 60 4.02 -8.35 -15.85
CA ARG A 60 4.81 -7.52 -14.92
C ARG A 60 6.21 -8.11 -14.74
N ARG A 61 7.24 -7.27 -14.86
CA ARG A 61 8.65 -7.64 -14.67
C ARG A 61 9.08 -7.69 -13.20
N PHE A 62 8.27 -7.14 -12.30
CA PHE A 62 8.54 -7.02 -10.87
C PHE A 62 7.39 -7.62 -10.07
N ALA A 63 7.71 -8.21 -8.92
CA ALA A 63 6.70 -8.59 -7.94
C ALA A 63 6.07 -7.30 -7.36
N PRO A 64 4.74 -7.28 -7.11
CA PRO A 64 4.10 -6.16 -6.43
C PRO A 64 4.75 -5.90 -5.07
N SER A 65 5.00 -4.63 -4.76
CA SER A 65 5.51 -4.24 -3.45
C SER A 65 4.43 -4.32 -2.37
N ASP A 66 4.85 -4.54 -1.12
CA ASP A 66 4.00 -4.35 0.04
C ASP A 66 3.85 -2.86 0.33
N VAL A 67 2.64 -2.46 0.69
CA VAL A 67 2.26 -1.09 1.00
C VAL A 67 1.78 -1.06 2.44
N PHE A 68 2.15 0.01 3.14
CA PHE A 68 1.75 0.25 4.51
C PHE A 68 1.24 1.68 4.65
N VAL A 69 0.15 1.85 5.40
CA VAL A 69 -0.41 3.14 5.79
C VAL A 69 -0.62 3.16 7.30
N CYS A 70 -0.11 4.20 7.95
CA CYS A 70 -0.31 4.48 9.36
C CYS A 70 -1.14 5.75 9.52
N ILE A 71 -2.19 5.63 10.33
CA ILE A 71 -3.06 6.75 10.70
C ILE A 71 -2.89 7.01 12.19
N VAL A 72 -2.46 8.23 12.53
CA VAL A 72 -2.46 8.75 13.89
C VAL A 72 -3.75 9.52 14.08
N TYR A 73 -4.53 9.17 15.10
CA TYR A 73 -5.83 9.75 15.36
C TYR A 73 -6.08 9.94 16.85
N GLU A 74 -7.10 10.72 17.20
CA GLU A 74 -7.65 10.79 18.54
C GLU A 74 -9.06 10.25 18.55
N LYS A 75 -9.37 9.43 19.57
CA LYS A 75 -10.72 8.94 19.79
C LYS A 75 -11.61 10.11 20.19
N ALA A 76 -12.76 10.23 19.54
CA ALA A 76 -13.80 11.20 19.91
C ALA A 76 -14.33 10.92 21.33
#